data_AF-A0A2J5Q2T3-F1
#
_entry.id   AF-A0A2J5Q2T3-F1
#
_cell.length_a   1.000
_cell.length_b   1.000
_cell.length_c   1.000
_cell.angle_alpha   90.00
_cell.angle_beta   90.00
_cell.angle_gamma   90.00
#
_symmetry.space_group_name_H-M   'P 1'
#
loop_
_entity.id
_entity.type
_entity.pdbx_description
1 polymer ?
#
loop_
_entity_poly.entity_id
_entity_poly.type
_entity_poly.pdbx_seq_one_letter_code
_entity_poly.pdbx_strand_id
1 'polypeptide(L)'
;MFIPVEPAFLLAIDRQPELISEALKNNIMLVSPTTLLVALRTIANLWRYEHQSRNAQKIAERAGRLYDKMRLFVDDMSAIGQGLDKAQDNYRQAMKKLASGRGNLLVQAESFRELGVEVKREINPELVEQATAQDEEYRLAQGGNPPEDNDILSDPTATAMFGGGSRPR
;
A
#
# COMPACT_ATOMS: atom_id res chain seq x y z
N MET A 1 -29.36 -26.28 48.69
CA MET A 1 -29.68 -27.54 49.40
C MET A 1 -30.59 -28.36 48.50
N PHE A 2 -30.25 -29.62 48.26
CA PHE A 2 -30.99 -30.52 47.38
C PHE A 2 -31.93 -31.42 48.18
N ILE A 3 -33.19 -31.53 47.74
CA ILE A 3 -34.22 -32.37 48.36
C ILE A 3 -34.65 -33.42 47.33
N PRO A 4 -34.29 -34.71 47.53
CA PRO A 4 -34.50 -35.75 46.51
C PRO A 4 -35.96 -36.18 46.35
N VAL A 5 -36.80 -35.92 47.34
CA VAL A 5 -38.21 -36.35 47.38
C VAL A 5 -39.13 -35.16 47.08
N GLU A 6 -39.44 -34.95 45.80
CA GLU A 6 -40.28 -33.81 45.34
C GLU A 6 -41.64 -33.72 46.05
N PRO A 7 -42.42 -34.82 46.24
CA PRO A 7 -43.72 -34.71 46.90
C PRO A 7 -43.62 -34.20 48.36
N ALA A 8 -42.55 -34.58 49.06
CA ALA A 8 -42.30 -34.10 50.42
C ALA A 8 -41.88 -32.62 50.43
N PHE A 9 -41.13 -32.18 49.42
CA PHE A 9 -40.77 -30.77 49.25
C PHE A 9 -42.00 -29.89 49.01
N LEU A 10 -42.92 -30.33 48.12
CA LEU A 10 -44.16 -29.61 47.85
C LEU A 10 -45.06 -29.54 49.08
N LEU A 11 -45.20 -30.64 49.84
CA LEU A 11 -45.95 -30.67 51.09
C LEU A 11 -45.34 -29.72 52.14
N ALA A 12 -44.02 -29.62 52.21
CA ALA A 12 -43.33 -28.71 53.11
C ALA A 12 -43.59 -27.23 52.75
N ILE A 13 -43.56 -26.88 51.46
CA ILE A 13 -43.89 -25.53 50.99
C ILE A 13 -45.36 -25.19 51.24
N ASP A 14 -46.28 -26.14 51.01
CA ASP A 14 -47.71 -25.98 51.27
C ASP A 14 -48.00 -25.65 52.75
N ARG A 15 -47.29 -26.33 53.66
CA ARG A 15 -47.42 -26.10 55.11
C ARG A 15 -46.68 -24.86 55.62
N GLN A 16 -45.56 -24.49 54.99
CA GLN A 16 -44.79 -23.30 55.35
C GLN A 16 -44.36 -22.55 54.08
N PRO A 17 -45.22 -21.65 53.55
CA PRO A 17 -44.95 -20.94 52.30
C PRO A 17 -43.71 -20.03 52.36
N GLU A 18 -43.37 -19.51 53.53
CA GLU A 18 -42.22 -18.60 53.72
C GLU A 18 -40.86 -19.33 53.66
N LEU A 19 -40.85 -20.66 53.71
CA LEU A 19 -39.63 -21.47 53.78
C LEU A 19 -38.64 -21.18 52.64
N ILE A 20 -39.16 -20.97 51.42
CA ILE A 20 -38.33 -20.63 50.25
C ILE A 20 -37.68 -19.25 50.44
N SER A 21 -38.46 -18.25 50.83
CA SER A 21 -37.97 -16.88 51.01
C SER A 21 -36.98 -16.77 52.17
N GLU A 22 -37.22 -17.48 53.27
CA GLU A 22 -36.31 -17.56 54.41
C GLU A 22 -34.99 -18.24 54.04
N ALA A 23 -35.04 -19.36 53.31
CA ALA A 23 -33.84 -20.02 52.81
C ALA A 23 -33.05 -19.10 51.87
N LEU A 24 -33.72 -18.39 50.95
CA LEU A 24 -33.09 -17.44 50.03
C LEU A 24 -32.44 -16.26 50.76
N LYS A 25 -33.07 -15.70 51.80
CA LYS A 25 -32.47 -14.65 52.66
C LYS A 25 -31.16 -15.12 53.31
N ASN A 26 -31.05 -16.42 53.59
CA ASN A 26 -29.85 -17.06 54.11
C ASN A 26 -28.90 -17.56 53.00
N ASN A 27 -29.08 -17.15 51.75
CA ASN A 27 -28.31 -17.60 50.58
C ASN A 27 -28.38 -19.11 50.31
N ILE A 28 -29.45 -19.77 50.75
CA ILE A 28 -29.69 -21.20 50.52
C ILE A 28 -30.80 -21.35 49.49
N MET A 29 -30.45 -21.81 48.29
CA MET A 29 -31.45 -22.19 47.30
C MET A 29 -31.95 -23.61 47.59
N LEU A 30 -33.23 -23.76 47.89
CA LEU A 30 -33.90 -25.06 47.99
C LEU A 30 -34.22 -25.54 46.58
N VAL A 31 -33.73 -26.72 46.22
CA VAL A 31 -33.94 -27.31 44.90
C VAL A 31 -34.32 -28.79 45.01
N SER A 32 -35.25 -29.18 44.17
CA SER A 32 -35.67 -30.53 43.86
C SER A 32 -35.07 -30.99 42.52
N PRO A 33 -35.19 -32.26 42.11
CA PRO A 33 -34.61 -32.73 40.84
C PRO A 33 -35.01 -31.88 39.63
N THR A 34 -36.28 -31.46 39.57
CA THR A 34 -36.81 -30.65 38.46
C THR A 34 -36.27 -29.22 38.49
N THR A 35 -36.28 -28.58 39.66
CA THR A 35 -35.84 -27.18 39.80
C THR A 35 -34.32 -27.04 39.70
N LEU A 36 -33.56 -28.05 40.14
CA LEU A 36 -32.12 -28.14 39.90
C LEU A 36 -31.82 -28.21 38.41
N LEU A 37 -32.55 -29.03 37.63
CA LEU A 37 -32.35 -29.12 36.19
C LEU A 37 -32.60 -27.76 35.51
N VAL A 38 -33.64 -27.03 35.92
CA VAL A 38 -33.93 -25.68 35.42
C VAL A 38 -32.80 -24.70 35.78
N ALA A 39 -32.31 -24.72 37.02
CA ALA A 39 -31.21 -23.86 37.45
C ALA A 39 -29.93 -24.14 36.64
N LEU A 40 -29.56 -25.41 36.46
CA LEU A 40 -28.40 -25.82 35.67
C LEU A 40 -28.52 -25.41 34.20
N ARG A 41 -29.70 -25.60 33.58
CA ARG A 41 -29.97 -25.12 32.22
C ARG A 41 -29.84 -23.61 32.10
N THR A 42 -30.32 -22.88 33.11
CA THR A 42 -30.22 -21.42 33.15
C THR A 42 -28.76 -20.97 33.21
N ILE A 43 -27.95 -21.59 34.07
CA ILE A 43 -26.51 -21.32 34.16
C ILE A 43 -25.81 -21.65 32.83
N ALA A 44 -26.09 -22.82 32.24
CA ALA A 44 -25.52 -23.22 30.96
C ALA A 44 -25.87 -22.23 29.84
N ASN A 45 -27.12 -21.77 29.80
CA ASN A 45 -27.56 -20.76 28.85
C ASN A 45 -26.89 -19.40 29.08
N LEU A 46 -26.73 -18.99 30.34
CA LEU A 46 -26.05 -17.74 30.69
C LEU A 46 -24.58 -17.77 30.23
N TRP A 47 -23.89 -18.88 30.46
CA TRP A 47 -22.52 -19.07 29.99
C TRP A 47 -22.42 -19.05 28.46
N ARG A 48 -23.38 -19.69 27.77
CA ARG A 48 -23.45 -19.66 26.30
C ARG A 48 -23.62 -18.23 25.80
N TYR A 49 -24.54 -17.48 26.40
CA TYR A 49 -24.79 -16.08 26.06
C TYR A 49 -23.55 -15.21 26.30
N GLU A 50 -22.91 -15.34 27.46
CA GLU A 50 -21.71 -14.57 27.78
C GLU A 50 -20.56 -14.90 26.82
N HIS A 51 -20.36 -16.18 26.51
CA HIS A 51 -19.34 -16.60 25.57
C HIS A 51 -19.60 -16.05 24.16
N GLN A 52 -20.84 -16.09 23.69
CA GLN A 52 -21.24 -15.51 22.41
C GLN A 52 -21.04 -13.98 22.39
N SER A 53 -21.41 -13.28 23.46
CA SER A 53 -21.22 -11.84 23.60
C SER A 53 -19.74 -11.46 23.56
N ARG A 54 -18.88 -12.17 24.30
CA ARG A 54 -17.43 -11.94 24.28
C ARG A 54 -16.82 -12.21 22.90
N ASN A 55 -17.29 -13.25 22.20
CA ASN A 55 -16.81 -13.55 20.85
C ASN A 55 -17.25 -12.50 19.84
N ALA A 56 -18.51 -12.04 19.91
CA ALA A 56 -19.01 -10.95 19.06
C ALA A 56 -18.19 -9.67 19.24
N GLN A 57 -17.87 -9.29 20.49
CA GLN A 57 -17.02 -8.13 20.78
C GLN A 57 -15.62 -8.28 20.16
N LYS A 58 -15.00 -9.46 20.30
CA LYS A 58 -13.69 -9.74 19.70
C LYS A 58 -13.73 -9.70 18.18
N ILE A 59 -14.81 -10.20 17.57
CA ILE A 59 -15.01 -10.15 16.11
C ILE A 59 -15.11 -8.69 15.66
N ALA A 60 -15.91 -7.86 16.34
CA ALA A 60 -16.07 -6.45 16.02
C ALA A 60 -14.74 -5.68 16.14
N GLU A 61 -13.98 -5.90 17.21
CA GLU A 61 -12.66 -5.29 17.41
C GLU A 61 -11.66 -5.69 16.31
N ARG A 62 -11.61 -6.98 15.96
CA ARG A 62 -10.74 -7.48 14.89
C ARG A 62 -11.17 -6.98 13.52
N ALA A 63 -12.47 -6.91 13.24
CA ALA A 63 -13.02 -6.39 12.00
C ALA A 63 -12.69 -4.90 11.84
N GLY A 64 -12.80 -4.10 12.90
CA GLY A 64 -12.38 -2.69 12.89
C GLY A 64 -10.90 -2.53 12.54
N ARG A 65 -10.02 -3.25 13.25
CA ARG A 65 -8.57 -3.24 12.96
C ARG A 65 -8.25 -3.70 11.53
N LEU A 66 -8.97 -4.69 11.01
CA LEU A 66 -8.79 -5.17 9.65
C LEU A 66 -9.19 -4.08 8.64
N TYR A 67 -10.32 -3.41 8.87
CA TYR A 67 -10.79 -2.32 8.02
C TYR A 67 -9.76 -1.18 7.96
N ASP A 68 -9.22 -0.76 9.11
CA ASP A 68 -8.20 0.28 9.17
C ASP A 68 -6.94 -0.10 8.40
N LYS A 69 -6.48 -1.36 8.53
CA LYS A 69 -5.34 -1.87 7.76
C LYS A 69 -5.60 -1.91 6.27
N MET A 70 -6.79 -2.33 5.85
CA MET A 70 -7.17 -2.32 4.43
C MET A 70 -7.20 -0.90 3.88
N ARG A 71 -7.71 0.07 4.66
CA ARG A 71 -7.69 1.48 4.26
C ARG A 71 -6.27 1.98 4.00
N LEU A 72 -5.36 1.76 4.94
CA LEU A 72 -3.95 2.13 4.77
C LEU A 72 -3.31 1.44 3.56
N PHE A 73 -3.61 0.15 3.37
CA PHE A 73 -3.10 -0.58 2.21
C PHE A 73 -3.62 -0.03 0.88
N VAL A 74 -4.89 0.40 0.82
CA VAL A 74 -5.45 1.07 -0.37
C VAL A 74 -4.75 2.41 -0.63
N ASP A 75 -4.46 3.19 0.42
CA ASP A 75 -3.70 4.44 0.31
C ASP A 75 -2.29 4.18 -0.25
N ASP A 76 -1.59 3.16 0.27
CA ASP A 76 -0.26 2.75 -0.20
C ASP A 76 -0.30 2.33 -1.69
N MET A 77 -1.29 1.54 -2.09
CA MET A 77 -1.47 1.12 -3.48
C MET A 77 -1.76 2.30 -4.41
N SER A 78 -2.55 3.29 -3.96
CA SER A 78 -2.79 4.51 -4.72
C SER A 78 -1.51 5.32 -4.92
N ALA A 79 -0.69 5.45 -3.87
CA ALA A 79 0.60 6.13 -3.95
C ALA A 79 1.57 5.43 -4.92
N ILE A 80 1.60 4.10 -4.91
CA ILE A 80 2.38 3.31 -5.87
C ILE A 80 1.91 3.56 -7.30
N GLY A 81 0.60 3.58 -7.55
CA GLY A 81 0.03 3.90 -8.87
C GLY A 81 0.53 5.25 -9.40
N GLN A 82 0.45 6.29 -8.58
CA GLN A 82 0.97 7.62 -8.94
C GLN A 82 2.48 7.63 -9.19
N GLY A 83 3.24 6.82 -8.44
CA GLY A 83 4.67 6.64 -8.66
C GLY A 83 4.98 6.00 -10.00
N LEU A 84 4.20 5.00 -10.41
CA LEU A 84 4.33 4.34 -11.71
C LEU A 84 4.00 5.29 -12.86
N ASP A 85 2.94 6.09 -12.73
CA ASP A 85 2.59 7.09 -13.76
C ASP A 85 3.73 8.09 -13.97
N LYS A 86 4.30 8.61 -12.87
CA LYS A 86 5.47 9.50 -12.93
C LYS A 86 6.69 8.83 -13.53
N ALA A 87 6.96 7.57 -13.17
CA ALA A 87 8.06 6.82 -13.73
C ALA A 87 7.88 6.63 -15.25
N GLN A 88 6.65 6.35 -15.69
CA GLN A 88 6.33 6.20 -17.10
C GLN A 88 6.46 7.52 -17.85
N ASP A 89 6.04 8.65 -17.27
CA ASP A 89 6.22 9.98 -17.85
C ASP A 89 7.71 10.33 -17.98
N ASN A 90 8.50 10.09 -16.94
CA ASN A 90 9.95 10.29 -16.96
C ASN A 90 10.62 9.42 -18.04
N TYR A 91 10.20 8.16 -18.15
CA TYR A 91 10.66 7.26 -19.21
C TYR A 91 10.32 7.82 -20.61
N ARG A 92 9.07 8.25 -20.83
CA ARG A 92 8.66 8.84 -22.11
C ARG A 92 9.46 10.10 -22.43
N GLN A 93 9.73 10.97 -21.46
CA GLN A 93 10.56 12.16 -21.64
C GLN A 93 12.02 11.82 -21.96
N ALA A 94 12.60 10.84 -21.27
CA ALA A 94 13.95 10.36 -21.56
C ALA A 94 14.05 9.79 -22.97
N MET A 95 13.07 9.00 -23.39
CA MET A 95 13.03 8.44 -24.75
C MET A 95 12.85 9.53 -25.80
N LYS A 96 12.08 10.58 -25.51
CA LYS A 96 11.98 11.75 -26.38
C LYS A 96 13.34 12.45 -26.54
N LYS A 97 14.09 12.67 -25.47
CA LYS A 97 15.43 13.26 -25.59
C LYS A 97 16.41 12.36 -26.33
N LEU A 98 16.28 11.05 -26.16
CA LEU A 98 17.17 10.07 -26.77
C LEU A 98 16.94 9.92 -28.28
N ALA A 99 15.69 9.73 -28.72
CA ALA A 99 15.41 9.24 -30.07
C ALA A 99 14.22 9.91 -30.79
N SER A 100 13.20 10.44 -30.10
CA SER A 100 11.96 10.90 -30.78
C SER A 100 11.67 12.39 -30.70
N GLY A 101 12.53 13.18 -30.06
CA GLY A 101 12.37 14.62 -29.88
C GLY A 101 13.17 15.44 -30.90
N ARG A 102 12.84 16.73 -30.99
CA ARG A 102 13.58 17.70 -31.81
C ARG A 102 15.03 17.81 -31.31
N GLY A 103 15.99 17.57 -32.19
CA GLY A 103 17.42 17.55 -31.87
C GLY A 103 17.78 16.44 -30.89
N ASN A 104 17.18 15.25 -31.05
CA ASN A 104 17.46 14.12 -30.19
C ASN A 104 18.94 13.69 -30.24
N LEU A 105 19.40 13.05 -29.16
CA LEU A 105 20.81 12.71 -28.97
C LEU A 105 21.34 11.72 -30.01
N LEU A 106 20.50 10.84 -30.55
CA LEU A 106 20.91 9.90 -31.60
C LEU A 106 21.30 10.63 -32.89
N VAL A 107 20.45 11.57 -33.34
CA VAL A 107 20.73 12.40 -34.52
C VAL A 107 21.97 13.27 -34.30
N GLN A 108 22.13 13.86 -33.12
CA GLN A 108 23.31 14.64 -32.77
C GLN A 108 24.59 13.80 -32.79
N ALA A 109 24.57 12.62 -32.16
CA ALA A 109 25.73 11.72 -32.13
C ALA A 109 26.13 11.26 -33.53
N GLU A 110 25.17 10.99 -34.40
CA GLU A 110 25.41 10.60 -35.79
C GLU A 110 25.95 11.75 -36.64
N SER A 111 25.48 12.98 -36.45
CA SER A 111 26.04 14.15 -37.14
C SER A 111 27.53 14.35 -36.85
N PHE A 112 28.00 14.04 -35.64
CA PHE A 112 29.43 14.08 -35.33
C PHE A 112 30.24 12.98 -36.03
N ARG A 113 29.63 11.82 -36.28
CA ARG A 113 30.24 10.74 -37.07
C ARG A 113 30.40 11.16 -38.53
N GLU A 114 29.39 11.80 -39.11
CA GLU A 114 29.45 12.38 -40.46
C GLU A 114 30.56 13.44 -40.59
N LEU A 115 30.85 14.17 -39.50
CA LEU A 115 31.94 15.16 -39.42
C LEU A 115 33.34 14.54 -39.20
N GLY A 116 33.47 13.20 -39.19
CA GLY A 116 34.76 12.50 -39.19
C GLY A 116 35.32 12.13 -37.82
N VAL A 117 34.50 12.13 -36.76
CA VAL A 117 34.91 11.64 -35.44
C VAL A 117 35.00 10.10 -35.45
N GLU A 118 36.14 9.53 -35.03
CA GLU A 118 36.33 8.08 -34.95
C GLU A 118 35.49 7.45 -33.83
N VAL A 119 34.63 6.47 -34.19
CA VAL A 119 33.81 5.71 -33.25
C VAL A 119 34.19 4.23 -33.31
N LYS A 120 34.46 3.61 -32.16
CA LYS A 120 34.88 2.19 -32.06
C LYS A 120 33.76 1.17 -32.28
N ARG A 121 32.50 1.55 -32.03
CA ARG A 121 31.29 0.73 -32.25
C ARG A 121 30.09 1.63 -32.49
N GLU A 122 29.36 1.30 -33.54
CA GLU A 122 28.21 2.10 -34.02
C GLU A 122 26.95 1.83 -33.19
N ILE A 123 26.08 2.83 -33.14
CA ILE A 123 24.71 2.69 -32.63
C ILE A 123 23.91 1.91 -33.68
N ASN A 124 22.90 1.13 -33.26
CA ASN A 124 22.09 0.34 -34.20
C ASN A 124 21.50 1.26 -35.30
N PRO A 125 21.82 1.02 -36.59
CA PRO A 125 21.41 1.89 -37.70
C PRO A 125 19.89 2.02 -37.84
N GLU A 126 19.12 0.98 -37.51
CA GLU A 126 17.65 1.03 -37.57
C GLU A 126 17.06 2.03 -36.55
N LEU A 127 17.69 2.16 -35.37
CA LEU A 127 17.24 3.10 -34.35
C LEU A 127 17.59 4.55 -34.72
N VAL A 128 18.73 4.74 -35.39
CA VAL A 128 19.17 6.04 -35.91
C VAL A 128 18.21 6.51 -36.99
N GLU A 129 17.91 5.66 -37.98
CA GLU A 129 17.04 6.02 -39.10
C GLU A 129 15.64 6.41 -38.62
N GLN A 130 15.08 5.65 -37.67
CA GLN A 130 13.79 5.97 -37.04
C GLN A 130 13.82 7.29 -36.27
N ALA A 131 14.93 7.60 -35.59
CA ALA A 131 15.11 8.84 -34.83
C ALA A 131 15.25 10.06 -35.75
N THR A 132 15.95 9.92 -36.87
CA THR A 132 16.14 10.98 -37.88
C THR A 132 14.82 11.29 -38.59
N ALA A 133 14.09 10.26 -39.03
CA ALA A 133 12.80 10.44 -39.69
C ALA A 133 11.79 11.17 -38.78
N GLN A 134 11.79 10.85 -37.49
CA GLN A 134 10.95 11.55 -36.51
C GLN A 134 11.39 13.01 -36.30
N ASP A 135 12.69 13.29 -36.19
CA ASP A 135 13.19 14.68 -36.07
C ASP A 135 12.80 15.54 -37.28
N GLU A 136 12.93 15.00 -38.49
CA GLU A 136 12.53 15.68 -39.73
C GLU A 136 11.04 15.98 -39.75
N GLU A 137 10.19 15.01 -39.39
CA GLU A 137 8.74 15.20 -39.29
C GLU A 137 8.37 16.30 -38.26
N TYR A 138 9.05 16.32 -37.10
CA TYR A 138 8.90 17.39 -36.11
C TYR A 138 9.27 18.78 -36.66
N ARG A 139 10.33 18.87 -37.48
CA ARG A 139 10.82 20.12 -38.07
C ARG A 139 9.91 20.63 -39.19
N LEU A 140 9.34 19.73 -39.98
CA LEU A 140 8.39 20.04 -41.04
C LEU A 140 7.04 20.54 -40.46
N ALA A 141 6.60 19.97 -39.35
CA ALA A 141 5.32 20.32 -38.72
C ALA A 141 5.30 21.71 -38.04
N GLN A 142 6.45 22.29 -37.66
CA GLN A 142 6.51 23.56 -36.92
C GLN A 142 6.91 24.81 -37.74
N GLY A 143 7.05 24.71 -39.06
CA GLY A 143 7.44 25.87 -39.89
C GLY A 143 8.91 26.22 -39.68
N GLY A 144 9.78 25.59 -40.46
CA GLY A 144 11.21 25.51 -40.18
C GLY A 144 11.96 26.85 -40.12
N ASN A 145 12.89 26.91 -39.17
CA ASN A 145 14.20 27.47 -39.43
C ASN A 145 15.24 26.33 -39.36
N PRO A 146 16.26 26.31 -40.25
CA PRO A 146 17.41 25.41 -40.13
C PRO A 146 18.10 25.60 -38.77
N PRO A 147 18.97 24.67 -38.34
CA PRO A 147 19.78 24.91 -37.16
C PRO A 147 20.66 26.13 -37.47
N GLU A 148 20.47 27.23 -36.74
CA GLU A 148 21.56 28.20 -36.59
C GLU A 148 22.71 27.43 -35.95
N ASP A 149 23.86 27.44 -36.62
CA ASP A 149 25.15 27.05 -36.04
C ASP A 149 25.32 27.86 -34.76
N ASN A 150 24.87 27.30 -33.64
CA ASN A 150 25.09 27.91 -32.36
C ASN A 150 26.55 27.64 -32.01
N ASP A 151 27.37 28.66 -32.22
CA ASP A 151 28.73 28.83 -31.74
C ASP A 151 28.90 28.18 -30.36
N ILE A 152 29.47 26.96 -30.34
CA ILE A 152 30.05 26.35 -29.12
C ILE A 152 31.43 27.00 -28.82
N LEU A 153 31.70 28.19 -29.38
CA LEU A 153 32.92 28.95 -29.12
C LEU A 153 32.61 30.38 -28.67
N SER A 154 31.86 30.52 -27.58
CA SER A 154 31.84 31.77 -26.81
C SER A 154 31.75 31.53 -25.29
N ASP A 155 32.72 30.79 -24.75
CA ASP A 155 33.07 30.96 -23.32
C ASP A 155 34.60 30.91 -23.15
N PRO A 156 35.27 32.03 -22.81
CA PRO A 156 36.72 32.08 -22.62
C PRO A 156 37.18 31.57 -21.24
N THR A 157 36.33 30.90 -20.46
CA THR A 157 36.66 30.59 -19.06
C THR A 157 37.35 29.23 -18.81
N ALA A 158 38.02 28.66 -19.83
CA ALA A 158 38.77 27.40 -19.71
C ALA A 158 40.29 27.52 -19.95
N THR A 159 40.88 28.71 -19.76
CA THR A 159 42.34 28.95 -19.94
C THR A 159 43.14 29.10 -18.64
N ALA A 160 42.63 28.70 -17.48
CA ALA A 160 43.42 28.76 -16.24
C ALA A 160 43.25 27.51 -15.39
N MET A 161 43.92 26.40 -15.73
CA MET A 161 44.31 25.38 -14.74
C MET A 161 45.36 24.34 -15.19
N PHE A 162 45.92 24.39 -16.41
CA PHE A 162 46.99 23.46 -16.81
C PHE A 162 48.22 24.15 -17.42
N GLY A 163 49.37 23.96 -16.77
CA GLY A 163 50.71 24.43 -17.14
C GLY A 163 51.26 25.35 -16.04
N GLY A 164 52.16 24.96 -15.15
CA GLY A 164 53.31 24.06 -15.29
C GLY A 164 54.56 24.89 -14.95
N GLY A 165 55.17 24.68 -13.78
CA GLY A 165 56.35 25.43 -13.35
C GLY A 165 57.10 24.72 -12.21
N SER A 166 58.17 24.03 -12.59
CA SER A 166 59.15 23.34 -11.74
C SER A 166 59.89 24.25 -10.74
N ARG A 167 60.26 23.64 -9.57
CA ARG A 167 61.42 23.78 -8.62
C ARG A 167 62.48 24.89 -8.88
N PRO A 168 63.28 25.39 -7.87
CA PRO A 168 63.90 24.72 -6.70
C PRO A 168 63.84 25.58 -5.39
N ARG A 169 64.42 25.31 -4.20
CA ARG A 169 65.54 24.51 -3.67
C ARG A 169 65.14 23.91 -2.32
#